data_AF-A0A2W2L0B3-F1
#
_entry.id   AF-A0A2W2L0B3-F1
#
_cell.length_a   1.000
_cell.length_b   1.000
_cell.length_c   1.000
_cell.angle_alpha   90.00
_cell.angle_beta   90.00
_cell.angle_gamma   90.00
#
_symmetry.space_group_name_H-M   'P 1'
#
loop_
_entity.id
_entity.type
_entity.pdbx_description
1 polymer ?
#
loop_
_entity_poly.entity_id
_entity_poly.type
_entity_poly.pdbx_seq_one_letter_code
_entity_poly.pdbx_strand_id
1 'polypeptide(L)'
;MSKPAQTGSGKAAQKAKAETAATAGQAKQAATEVAGTAAEQARAVVGEARQQAGTAIHDLRGRAMDEAEGQTKRAAGALRQWANDLSGMAERAQGDSTARSLAAQAADRGHRAADYLEKQGVEGLVSDLQAFARRRPGAFLGGALLAGLAIGRLAKAAGTAALSDGSGPGQATTAPGQGALDAPASQALPPGPPPAPAETPEA
;
A
#
# COMPACT_ATOMS: atom_id res chain seq x y z
N MET A 1 -55.96 30.93 -8.16
CA MET A 1 -54.57 30.54 -8.50
C MET A 1 -53.76 30.74 -7.21
N SER A 2 -52.98 29.84 -6.61
CA SER A 2 -52.38 28.57 -7.01
C SER A 2 -52.14 27.69 -5.78
N LYS A 3 -52.05 26.38 -6.02
CA LYS A 3 -51.89 25.25 -5.08
C LYS A 3 -50.51 25.19 -4.40
N PRO A 4 -50.39 24.50 -3.24
CA PRO A 4 -49.13 24.23 -2.56
C PRO A 4 -48.45 22.96 -3.12
N ALA A 5 -47.12 22.94 -3.18
CA ALA A 5 -46.31 21.77 -3.51
C ALA A 5 -45.09 21.70 -2.58
N GLN A 6 -45.25 21.09 -1.40
CA GLN A 6 -44.15 20.85 -0.46
C GLN A 6 -44.44 19.61 0.41
N THR A 7 -44.84 18.50 -0.20
CA THR A 7 -45.11 17.23 0.53
C THR A 7 -44.41 16.01 -0.09
N GLY A 8 -43.78 16.14 -1.26
CA GLY A 8 -43.13 15.03 -1.98
C GLY A 8 -41.71 14.71 -1.51
N SER A 9 -40.88 15.73 -1.24
CA SER A 9 -39.44 15.54 -1.02
C SER A 9 -39.08 14.88 0.33
N GLY A 10 -39.90 15.08 1.36
CA GLY A 10 -39.68 14.45 2.68
C GLY A 10 -39.96 12.95 2.71
N LYS A 11 -40.93 12.47 1.92
CA LYS A 11 -41.29 11.04 1.87
C LYS A 11 -40.28 10.21 1.08
N ALA A 12 -39.71 10.76 0.01
CA ALA A 12 -38.64 10.11 -0.76
C ALA A 12 -37.36 9.95 0.07
N ALA A 13 -36.96 10.99 0.81
CA ALA A 13 -35.79 10.95 1.69
C ALA A 13 -35.96 9.97 2.87
N GLN A 14 -37.16 9.87 3.44
CA GLN A 14 -37.45 8.88 4.49
C GLN A 14 -37.46 7.45 3.95
N LYS A 15 -38.01 7.21 2.75
CA LYS A 15 -38.00 5.89 2.11
C LYS A 15 -36.59 5.42 1.76
N ALA A 16 -35.77 6.32 1.22
CA ALA A 16 -34.35 6.04 0.94
C ALA A 16 -33.54 5.73 2.21
N LYS A 17 -33.79 6.47 3.32
CA LYS A 17 -33.18 6.17 4.61
C LYS A 17 -33.63 4.84 5.21
N ALA A 18 -34.91 4.49 5.07
CA ALA A 18 -35.44 3.21 5.55
C ALA A 18 -34.88 2.02 4.76
N GLU A 19 -34.77 2.15 3.44
CA GLU A 19 -34.16 1.13 2.57
C GLU A 19 -32.66 0.99 2.83
N THR A 20 -31.94 2.11 2.98
CA THR A 20 -30.51 2.09 3.34
C THR A 20 -30.29 1.49 4.72
N ALA A 21 -31.15 1.78 5.70
CA ALA A 21 -31.05 1.20 7.03
C ALA A 21 -31.34 -0.30 7.05
N ALA A 22 -32.29 -0.77 6.24
CA ALA A 22 -32.58 -2.20 6.07
C ALA A 22 -31.42 -2.95 5.39
N THR A 23 -30.88 -2.41 4.31
CA THR A 23 -29.70 -2.97 3.63
C THR A 23 -28.45 -2.92 4.52
N ALA A 24 -28.25 -1.83 5.27
CA ALA A 24 -27.15 -1.73 6.23
C ALA A 24 -27.29 -2.74 7.38
N GLY A 25 -28.52 -3.01 7.84
CA GLY A 25 -28.80 -4.04 8.85
C GLY A 25 -28.44 -5.44 8.36
N GLN A 26 -28.87 -5.80 7.15
CA GLN A 26 -28.57 -7.10 6.53
C GLN A 26 -27.08 -7.26 6.22
N ALA A 27 -26.45 -6.22 5.66
CA ALA A 27 -25.01 -6.21 5.39
C ALA A 27 -24.19 -6.32 6.69
N LYS A 28 -24.64 -5.67 7.77
CA LYS A 28 -24.00 -5.78 9.08
C LYS A 28 -24.12 -7.19 9.66
N GLN A 29 -25.28 -7.84 9.54
CA GLN A 29 -25.45 -9.22 9.98
C GLN A 29 -24.56 -10.19 9.20
N ALA A 30 -24.59 -10.14 7.87
CA ALA A 30 -23.72 -10.96 7.02
C ALA A 30 -22.23 -10.69 7.28
N ALA A 31 -21.85 -9.43 7.46
CA ALA A 31 -20.48 -9.06 7.80
C ALA A 31 -20.07 -9.55 9.20
N THR A 32 -20.98 -9.59 10.17
CA THR A 32 -20.68 -10.10 11.52
C THR A 32 -20.46 -11.61 11.49
N GLU A 33 -21.24 -12.33 10.70
CA GLU A 33 -21.15 -13.79 10.53
C GLU A 33 -19.84 -14.18 9.81
N VAL A 34 -19.52 -13.50 8.70
CA VAL A 34 -18.26 -13.71 7.98
C VAL A 34 -17.06 -13.25 8.81
N ALA A 35 -17.16 -12.14 9.55
CA ALA A 35 -16.10 -11.67 10.43
C ALA A 35 -15.82 -12.64 11.58
N GLY A 36 -16.83 -13.36 12.09
CA GLY A 36 -16.66 -14.40 13.11
C GLY A 36 -15.77 -15.53 12.60
N THR A 37 -16.15 -16.15 11.49
CA THR A 37 -15.42 -17.27 10.88
C THR A 37 -14.03 -16.85 10.37
N ALA A 38 -13.93 -15.67 9.75
CA ALA A 38 -12.66 -15.15 9.28
C ALA A 38 -11.72 -14.77 10.45
N ALA A 39 -12.25 -14.29 11.57
CA ALA A 39 -11.43 -13.99 12.75
C ALA A 39 -10.81 -15.23 13.37
N GLU A 40 -11.52 -16.37 13.36
CA GLU A 40 -11.00 -17.64 13.88
C GLU A 40 -9.86 -18.18 13.01
N GLN A 41 -10.03 -18.18 11.68
CA GLN A 41 -8.97 -18.57 10.74
C GLN A 41 -7.79 -17.60 10.78
N ALA A 42 -8.06 -16.28 10.88
CA ALA A 42 -7.02 -15.27 10.99
C ALA A 42 -6.22 -15.42 12.28
N ARG A 43 -6.82 -15.81 13.41
CA ARG A 43 -6.09 -16.05 14.67
C ARG A 43 -5.07 -17.18 14.54
N ALA A 44 -5.42 -18.26 13.82
CA ALA A 44 -4.50 -19.37 13.57
C ALA A 44 -3.31 -18.92 12.70
N VAL A 45 -3.59 -18.23 11.59
CA VAL A 45 -2.56 -17.71 10.68
C VAL A 45 -1.68 -16.64 11.36
N VAL A 46 -2.28 -15.75 12.16
CA VAL A 46 -1.54 -14.71 12.91
C VAL A 46 -0.63 -15.31 13.97
N GLY A 47 -1.03 -16.41 14.62
CA GLY A 47 -0.18 -17.10 15.61
C GLY A 47 1.11 -17.62 14.99
N GLU A 48 0.99 -18.34 13.87
CA GLU A 48 2.13 -18.91 13.15
C GLU A 48 2.97 -17.84 12.45
N ALA A 49 2.33 -16.88 11.78
CA ALA A 49 3.01 -15.76 11.15
C ALA A 49 3.76 -14.89 12.18
N ARG A 50 3.22 -14.69 13.39
CA ARG A 50 3.89 -13.92 14.45
C ARG A 50 5.16 -14.61 14.93
N GLN A 51 5.15 -15.94 15.01
CA GLN A 51 6.31 -16.71 15.43
C GLN A 51 7.41 -16.67 14.37
N GLN A 52 7.05 -16.87 13.10
CA GLN A 52 7.99 -16.79 11.97
C GLN A 52 8.52 -15.37 11.75
N ALA A 53 7.64 -14.35 11.82
CA ALA A 53 8.02 -12.95 11.71
C ALA A 53 8.87 -12.49 12.91
N GLY A 54 8.61 -13.00 14.11
CA GLY A 54 9.39 -12.69 15.30
C GLY A 54 10.86 -13.09 15.14
N THR A 55 11.11 -14.31 14.66
CA THR A 55 12.48 -14.78 14.37
C THR A 55 13.13 -13.95 13.25
N ALA A 56 12.42 -13.73 12.15
CA ALA A 56 12.94 -12.93 11.04
C ALA A 56 13.29 -11.49 11.47
N ILE A 57 12.44 -10.84 12.26
CA ILE A 57 12.68 -9.48 12.79
C ILE A 57 13.85 -9.48 13.79
N HIS A 58 13.97 -10.50 14.63
CA HIS A 58 15.08 -10.61 15.57
C HIS A 58 16.41 -10.74 14.83
N ASP A 59 16.47 -11.60 13.81
CA ASP A 59 17.65 -11.80 12.97
C ASP A 59 17.98 -10.55 12.14
N LEU A 60 16.96 -9.89 11.57
CA LEU A 60 17.10 -8.61 10.89
C LEU A 60 17.61 -7.53 11.82
N ARG A 61 17.13 -7.46 13.07
CA ARG A 61 17.58 -6.48 14.05
C ARG A 61 19.03 -6.71 14.43
N GLY A 62 19.43 -7.96 14.70
CA GLY A 62 20.83 -8.30 14.99
C GLY A 62 21.74 -7.85 13.85
N ARG A 63 21.42 -8.29 12.62
CA ARG A 63 22.19 -7.93 11.42
C ARG A 63 22.18 -6.44 11.10
N ALA A 64 21.04 -5.76 11.25
CA ALA A 64 20.95 -4.32 11.01
C ALA A 64 21.75 -3.52 12.03
N MET A 65 21.83 -3.96 13.29
CA MET A 65 22.68 -3.32 14.30
C MET A 65 24.17 -3.56 13.99
N ASP A 66 24.53 -4.77 13.54
CA ASP A 66 25.90 -5.11 13.12
C ASP A 66 26.33 -4.40 11.80
N GLU A 67 25.40 -4.20 10.85
CA GLU A 67 25.67 -3.50 9.57
C GLU A 67 25.55 -1.97 9.68
N ALA A 68 24.75 -1.46 10.62
CA ALA A 68 24.54 -0.02 10.81
C ALA A 68 25.85 0.70 11.13
N GLU A 69 26.76 0.13 11.93
CA GLU A 69 28.03 0.78 12.25
C GLU A 69 28.93 0.97 11.01
N GLY A 70 28.86 0.06 10.02
CA GLY A 70 29.65 0.10 8.79
C GLY A 70 29.02 0.88 7.62
N GLN A 71 27.69 0.90 7.52
CA GLN A 71 26.97 1.54 6.41
C GLN A 71 26.48 2.97 6.72
N THR A 72 26.36 3.36 8.00
CA THR A 72 25.89 4.71 8.39
C THR A 72 26.74 5.83 7.79
N LYS A 73 28.06 5.66 7.68
CA LYS A 73 28.93 6.67 7.04
C LYS A 73 28.66 6.85 5.54
N ARG A 74 28.30 5.77 4.83
CA ARG A 74 27.96 5.83 3.40
C ARG A 74 26.55 6.39 3.19
N ALA A 75 25.60 6.01 4.04
CA ALA A 75 24.25 6.55 4.03
C ALA A 75 24.23 8.05 4.36
N ALA A 76 25.02 8.50 5.34
CA ALA A 76 25.16 9.92 5.69
C ALA A 76 25.70 10.75 4.52
N GLY A 77 26.64 10.20 3.73
CA GLY A 77 27.13 10.83 2.50
C GLY A 77 26.03 11.00 1.44
N ALA A 78 25.26 9.95 1.17
CA ALA A 78 24.15 10.00 0.22
C ALA A 78 23.04 10.97 0.67
N LEU A 79 22.73 10.99 1.96
CA LEU A 79 21.73 11.90 2.53
C LEU A 79 22.18 13.36 2.45
N ARG A 80 23.48 13.64 2.65
CA ARG A 80 24.05 14.99 2.49
C ARG A 80 23.95 15.47 1.05
N GLN A 81 24.19 14.58 0.09
CA GLN A 81 24.12 14.88 -1.34
C GLN A 81 22.68 15.21 -1.76
N TRP A 82 21.71 14.41 -1.33
CA TRP A 82 20.30 14.67 -1.59
C TRP A 82 19.78 15.93 -0.89
N ALA A 83 20.23 16.20 0.34
CA ALA A 83 19.88 17.43 1.06
C ALA A 83 20.37 18.68 0.32
N ASN A 84 21.56 18.63 -0.28
CA ASN A 84 22.08 19.73 -1.09
C ASN A 84 21.28 19.93 -2.39
N ASP A 85 20.89 18.86 -3.07
CA ASP A 85 20.04 18.94 -4.28
C ASP A 85 18.63 19.45 -3.98
N LEU A 86 18.02 18.99 -2.88
CA LEU A 86 16.71 19.47 -2.45
C LEU A 86 16.77 20.94 -2.00
N SER A 87 17.83 21.36 -1.32
CA SER A 87 18.03 22.77 -0.94
C SER A 87 18.11 23.67 -2.18
N GLY A 88 18.83 23.23 -3.22
CA GLY A 88 18.94 23.95 -4.49
C GLY A 88 17.63 24.00 -5.30
N MET A 89 16.73 23.03 -5.11
CA MET A 89 15.37 23.05 -5.69
C MET A 89 14.41 23.91 -4.87
N ALA A 90 14.50 23.87 -3.53
CA ALA A 90 13.65 24.64 -2.62
C ALA A 90 13.90 26.16 -2.73
N GLU A 91 15.16 26.58 -2.93
CA GLU A 91 15.51 27.99 -3.20
C GLU A 91 14.86 28.54 -4.48
N ARG A 92 14.47 27.67 -5.42
CA ARG A 92 13.82 28.03 -6.69
C ARG A 92 12.29 27.93 -6.66
N ALA A 93 11.71 27.37 -5.59
CA ALA A 93 10.29 27.09 -5.47
C ALA A 93 9.59 28.02 -4.44
N GLN A 94 9.54 29.33 -4.71
CA GLN A 94 8.90 30.32 -3.83
C GLN A 94 7.43 30.63 -4.18
N GLY A 95 6.77 29.83 -5.02
CA GLY A 95 5.61 30.29 -5.79
C GLY A 95 4.19 29.97 -5.33
N ASP A 96 3.90 29.22 -4.25
CA ASP A 96 2.52 28.72 -4.03
C ASP A 96 1.96 28.85 -2.60
N SER A 97 0.79 29.50 -2.49
CA SER A 97 0.20 30.02 -1.24
C SER A 97 -0.78 29.06 -0.54
N THR A 98 -1.43 28.17 -1.28
CA THR A 98 -2.32 27.14 -0.69
C THR A 98 -1.49 26.01 -0.08
N ALA A 99 -0.46 25.57 -0.80
CA ALA A 99 0.57 24.69 -0.28
C ALA A 99 1.25 25.26 0.97
N ARG A 100 1.42 26.59 1.06
CA ARG A 100 1.97 27.27 2.24
C ARG A 100 1.11 27.11 3.50
N SER A 101 -0.22 27.16 3.38
CA SER A 101 -1.13 26.95 4.53
C SER A 101 -1.14 25.51 5.03
N LEU A 102 -1.06 24.54 4.11
CA LEU A 102 -0.94 23.12 4.45
C LEU A 102 0.44 22.79 5.02
N ALA A 103 1.49 23.38 4.45
CA ALA A 103 2.84 23.30 4.97
C ALA A 103 2.94 23.94 6.37
N ALA A 104 2.25 25.06 6.61
CA ALA A 104 2.20 25.68 7.94
C ALA A 104 1.49 24.78 8.96
N GLN A 105 0.36 24.15 8.60
CA GLN A 105 -0.31 23.19 9.49
C GLN A 105 0.51 21.92 9.71
N ALA A 106 1.24 21.47 8.70
CA ALA A 106 2.16 20.34 8.83
C ALA A 106 3.36 20.71 9.72
N ALA A 107 3.89 21.92 9.58
CA ALA A 107 5.00 22.43 10.38
C ALA A 107 4.62 22.58 11.85
N ASP A 108 3.40 23.07 12.14
CA ASP A 108 2.88 23.20 13.51
C ASP A 108 2.64 21.84 14.18
N ARG A 109 2.16 20.85 13.41
CA ARG A 109 2.10 19.45 13.88
C ARG A 109 3.49 18.84 14.03
N GLY A 110 4.42 19.19 13.15
CA GLY A 110 5.82 18.75 13.19
C GLY A 110 6.55 19.27 14.42
N HIS A 111 6.36 20.53 14.79
CA HIS A 111 6.90 21.10 16.03
C HIS A 111 6.38 20.35 17.25
N ARG A 112 5.08 20.10 17.32
CA ARG A 112 4.51 19.30 18.43
C ARG A 112 5.04 17.87 18.47
N ALA A 113 5.28 17.26 17.32
CA ALA A 113 5.90 15.94 17.25
C ALA A 113 7.38 15.97 17.69
N ALA A 114 8.12 17.02 17.35
CA ALA A 114 9.50 17.23 17.79
C ALA A 114 9.57 17.46 19.30
N ASP A 115 8.73 18.34 19.85
CA ASP A 115 8.62 18.58 21.29
C ASP A 115 8.24 17.31 22.07
N TYR A 116 7.35 16.49 21.49
CA TYR A 116 6.96 15.20 22.06
C TYR A 116 8.14 14.22 22.05
N LEU A 117 8.88 14.16 20.94
CA LEU A 117 10.05 13.30 20.82
C LEU A 117 11.18 13.73 21.76
N GLU A 118 11.35 15.03 21.99
CA GLU A 118 12.33 15.57 22.93
C GLU A 118 11.95 15.28 24.39
N LYS A 119 10.65 15.31 24.72
CA LYS A 119 10.16 15.08 26.09
C LYS A 119 9.98 13.61 26.46
N GLN A 120 9.47 12.79 25.54
CA GLN A 120 9.12 11.39 25.79
C GLN A 120 10.06 10.39 25.12
N GLY A 121 10.96 10.86 24.24
CA GLY A 121 11.87 10.00 23.52
C GLY A 121 11.15 9.01 22.59
N VAL A 122 11.96 8.17 21.94
CA VAL A 122 11.46 7.12 21.03
C VAL A 122 10.63 6.08 21.79
N GLU A 123 11.01 5.78 23.04
CA GLU A 123 10.36 4.75 23.85
C GLU A 123 8.93 5.15 24.25
N GLY A 124 8.70 6.43 24.58
CA GLY A 124 7.36 6.96 24.82
C GLY A 124 6.48 6.94 23.57
N LEU A 125 7.04 7.25 22.39
CA LEU A 125 6.30 7.19 21.13
C LEU A 125 5.85 5.76 20.79
N VAL A 126 6.72 4.77 20.98
CA VAL A 126 6.39 3.36 20.74
C VAL A 126 5.33 2.87 21.72
N SER A 127 5.42 3.26 22.99
CA SER A 127 4.43 2.94 24.01
C SER A 127 3.05 3.51 23.65
N ASP A 128 2.99 4.77 23.21
CA ASP A 128 1.74 5.42 22.80
C ASP A 128 1.14 4.82 21.53
N LEU A 129 1.99 4.48 20.55
CA LEU A 129 1.56 3.80 19.34
C LEU A 129 1.00 2.41 19.67
N GLN A 130 1.62 1.70 20.61
CA GLN A 130 1.14 0.42 21.12
C GLN A 130 -0.19 0.58 21.86
N ALA A 131 -0.35 1.61 22.68
CA ALA A 131 -1.59 1.92 23.37
C ALA A 131 -2.71 2.27 22.37
N PHE A 132 -2.40 3.04 21.32
CA PHE A 132 -3.32 3.35 20.23
C PHE A 132 -3.75 2.09 19.47
N ALA A 133 -2.80 1.22 19.12
CA ALA A 133 -3.08 -0.04 18.43
C ALA A 133 -4.01 -0.95 19.24
N ARG A 134 -3.80 -1.03 20.57
CA ARG A 134 -4.68 -1.79 21.47
C ARG A 134 -6.07 -1.17 21.61
N ARG A 135 -6.17 0.16 21.61
CA ARG A 135 -7.44 0.88 21.80
C ARG A 135 -8.28 0.99 20.53
N ARG A 136 -7.64 1.00 19.35
CA ARG A 136 -8.29 1.09 18.04
C ARG A 136 -7.66 0.15 17.02
N PRO A 137 -7.87 -1.18 17.16
CA PRO A 137 -7.22 -2.17 16.28
C PRO A 137 -7.55 -1.94 14.80
N GLY A 138 -8.80 -1.63 14.44
CA GLY A 138 -9.20 -1.44 13.04
C GLY A 138 -8.55 -0.23 12.36
N ALA A 139 -8.41 0.89 13.08
CA ALA A 139 -7.75 2.08 12.54
C ALA A 139 -6.25 1.88 12.36
N PHE A 140 -5.61 1.18 13.31
CA PHE A 140 -4.20 0.82 13.22
C PHE A 140 -3.92 -0.14 12.05
N LEU A 141 -4.72 -1.20 11.90
CA LEU A 141 -4.60 -2.15 10.78
C LEU A 141 -4.82 -1.46 9.43
N GLY A 142 -5.84 -0.61 9.30
CA GLY A 142 -6.08 0.16 8.08
C GLY A 142 -4.95 1.13 7.76
N GLY A 143 -4.44 1.85 8.77
CA GLY A 143 -3.32 2.76 8.61
C GLY A 143 -2.01 2.05 8.25
N ALA A 144 -1.71 0.92 8.91
CA ALA A 144 -0.54 0.11 8.65
C ALA A 144 -0.55 -0.49 7.25
N LEU A 145 -1.72 -0.90 6.75
CA LEU A 145 -1.87 -1.39 5.37
C LEU A 145 -1.55 -0.29 4.36
N LEU A 146 -2.13 0.90 4.54
CA LEU A 146 -1.88 2.05 3.65
C LEU A 146 -0.43 2.50 3.69
N ALA A 147 0.15 2.60 4.90
CA ALA A 147 1.55 2.95 5.08
C ALA A 147 2.49 1.90 4.49
N GLY A 148 2.20 0.61 4.72
CA GLY A 148 2.95 -0.50 4.15
C GLY A 148 2.92 -0.52 2.62
N LEU A 149 1.78 -0.22 2.00
CA LEU A 149 1.68 -0.12 0.54
C LEU A 149 2.47 1.08 0.01
N ALA A 150 2.41 2.23 0.69
CA ALA A 150 3.17 3.42 0.30
C ALA A 150 4.68 3.17 0.38
N ILE A 151 5.16 2.62 1.50
CA ILE A 151 6.57 2.26 1.70
C ILE A 151 6.99 1.18 0.69
N GLY A 152 6.15 0.16 0.47
CA GLY A 152 6.43 -0.91 -0.48
C GLY A 152 6.51 -0.43 -1.94
N ARG A 153 5.67 0.53 -2.33
CA ARG A 153 5.73 1.17 -3.66
C ARG A 153 7.00 2.02 -3.80
N LEU A 154 7.40 2.74 -2.75
CA LEU A 154 8.64 3.52 -2.73
C LEU A 154 9.88 2.62 -2.78
N ALA A 155 9.92 1.53 -2.01
CA ALA A 155 11.00 0.55 -2.05
C ALA A 155 11.10 -0.12 -3.44
N LYS A 156 9.96 -0.41 -4.09
CA LYS A 156 9.93 -0.92 -5.47
C LYS A 156 10.47 0.10 -6.47
N ALA A 157 10.11 1.38 -6.33
CA ALA A 157 10.60 2.45 -7.20
C ALA A 157 12.09 2.76 -6.97
N ALA A 158 12.55 2.75 -5.72
CA ALA A 158 13.95 2.92 -5.35
C ALA A 158 14.81 1.72 -5.77
N GLY A 159 14.28 0.49 -5.72
CA GLY A 159 14.94 -0.71 -6.24
C GLY A 159 15.13 -0.70 -7.75
N THR A 160 14.27 -0.01 -8.50
CA THR A 160 14.47 0.24 -9.93
C THR A 160 15.50 1.36 -10.18
N ALA A 161 15.55 2.38 -9.31
CA ALA A 161 16.56 3.44 -9.39
C ALA A 161 17.98 2.95 -9.02
N ALA A 162 18.11 2.02 -8.06
CA ALA A 162 19.40 1.44 -7.66
C ALA A 162 20.04 0.53 -8.72
N LEU A 163 19.28 0.10 -9.74
CA LEU A 163 19.79 -0.65 -10.90
C LEU A 163 20.17 0.23 -12.09
N SER A 164 19.99 1.56 -12.00
CA SER A 164 20.20 2.49 -13.11
C SER A 164 21.46 3.35 -12.99
N ASP A 165 22.26 3.23 -11.92
CA ASP A 165 23.54 3.95 -11.77
C ASP A 165 24.74 3.00 -11.91
N GLY A 166 24.78 2.31 -13.05
CA GLY A 166 25.86 1.41 -13.45
C GLY A 166 26.21 1.63 -14.91
N SER A 167 26.60 2.87 -15.26
CA SER A 167 27.19 3.16 -16.57
C SER A 167 28.60 2.55 -16.66
N GLY A 168 28.69 1.30 -17.09
CA GLY A 168 29.86 0.76 -17.76
C GLY A 168 29.64 0.82 -19.28
N PRO A 169 30.51 1.42 -20.10
CA PRO A 169 30.35 1.37 -21.54
C PRO A 169 30.76 -0.02 -22.03
N GLY A 170 29.78 -0.88 -22.29
CA GLY A 170 30.01 -2.27 -22.66
C GLY A 170 28.77 -2.93 -23.24
N GLN A 171 28.32 -2.43 -24.40
CA GLN A 171 27.79 -3.21 -25.52
C GLN A 171 27.03 -4.51 -25.20
N ALA A 172 25.70 -4.46 -25.21
CA ALA A 172 24.87 -5.51 -25.80
C ALA A 172 23.56 -4.92 -26.29
N THR A 173 23.41 -4.94 -27.62
CA THR A 173 22.16 -4.65 -28.31
C THR A 173 21.07 -5.64 -27.87
N THR A 174 19.89 -5.15 -27.51
CA THR A 174 18.62 -5.88 -27.69
C THR A 174 17.45 -4.91 -27.52
N ALA A 175 16.58 -4.92 -28.54
CA ALA A 175 15.48 -3.99 -28.77
C ALA A 175 14.40 -4.00 -27.66
N PRO A 176 13.57 -2.95 -27.54
CA PRO A 176 12.48 -2.89 -26.57
C PRO A 176 11.36 -3.85 -26.98
N GLY A 177 11.31 -5.02 -26.33
CA GLY A 177 10.20 -5.96 -26.38
C GLY A 177 9.05 -5.47 -25.51
N GLN A 178 7.98 -5.01 -26.17
CA GLN A 178 6.68 -4.75 -25.57
C GLN A 178 6.15 -6.03 -24.90
N GLY A 179 5.67 -5.91 -23.66
CA GLY A 179 5.02 -6.99 -22.95
C GLY A 179 3.73 -7.40 -23.66
N ALA A 180 3.80 -8.48 -24.43
CA ALA A 180 2.67 -9.30 -24.80
C ALA A 180 2.49 -10.36 -23.71
N LEU A 181 1.42 -10.21 -22.95
CA LEU A 181 0.63 -11.24 -22.26
C LEU A 181 1.25 -12.63 -22.21
N ASP A 182 1.74 -13.00 -21.02
CA ASP A 182 2.06 -14.37 -20.62
C ASP A 182 0.75 -15.17 -20.61
N ALA A 183 0.46 -15.83 -21.73
CA ALA A 183 -0.54 -16.90 -21.83
C ALA A 183 0.19 -18.24 -21.64
N PRO A 184 -0.34 -19.18 -20.83
CA PRO A 184 0.31 -20.46 -20.64
C PRO A 184 0.42 -21.19 -21.98
N ALA A 185 1.62 -21.67 -22.29
CA ALA A 185 1.94 -22.38 -23.52
C ALA A 185 1.01 -23.58 -23.73
N SER A 186 0.02 -23.43 -24.62
CA SER A 186 -0.62 -24.57 -25.29
C SER A 186 0.43 -25.24 -26.16
N GLN A 187 0.93 -26.38 -25.69
CA GLN A 187 1.76 -27.27 -26.51
C GLN A 187 0.97 -27.68 -27.75
N ALA A 188 1.40 -27.20 -28.91
CA ALA A 188 0.83 -27.59 -30.19
C ALA A 188 1.11 -29.09 -30.43
N LEU A 189 0.04 -29.89 -30.52
CA LEU A 189 0.09 -31.25 -31.05
C LEU A 189 0.62 -31.22 -32.50
N PRO A 190 1.43 -32.21 -32.93
CA PRO A 190 1.79 -32.33 -34.34
C PRO A 190 0.53 -32.59 -35.19
N PRO A 191 0.46 -32.05 -36.42
CA PRO A 191 -0.68 -32.28 -37.30
C PRO A 191 -0.80 -33.77 -37.64
N GLY A 192 -1.96 -34.36 -37.33
CA GLY A 192 -2.31 -35.71 -37.74
C GLY A 192 -2.50 -35.83 -39.25
N PRO A 193 -2.41 -37.05 -39.82
CA PRO A 193 -2.55 -37.26 -41.25
C PRO A 193 -3.96 -36.90 -41.75
N PRO A 194 -4.11 -36.46 -43.01
CA PRO A 194 -5.40 -36.03 -43.56
C PRO A 194 -6.41 -37.19 -43.60
N PRO A 195 -7.70 -36.92 -43.37
CA PRO A 195 -8.74 -37.95 -43.47
C PRO A 195 -8.90 -38.40 -44.92
N ALA A 196 -9.02 -39.72 -45.12
CA ALA A 196 -9.38 -40.30 -46.40
C ALA A 196 -10.82 -39.87 -46.80
N PRO A 197 -11.11 -39.72 -48.11
CA PRO A 197 -12.46 -39.41 -48.57
C PRO A 197 -13.42 -40.54 -48.20
N ALA A 198 -14.48 -40.22 -47.47
CA ALA A 198 -15.55 -41.15 -47.17
C ALA A 198 -16.35 -41.44 -48.45
N GLU A 199 -16.32 -42.71 -48.89
CA GLU A 199 -17.25 -43.25 -49.86
C GLU A 199 -18.67 -43.14 -49.31
N THR A 200 -19.55 -42.46 -50.04
CA THR A 200 -20.99 -42.44 -49.81
C THR A 200 -21.62 -43.70 -50.40
N PRO A 201 -22.28 -44.56 -49.62
CA PRO A 201 -23.20 -45.53 -50.19
C PRO A 201 -24.51 -44.82 -50.52
N GLU A 202 -24.90 -44.87 -51.80
CA GLU A 202 -26.26 -44.56 -52.26
C GLU A 202 -27.26 -45.62 -51.78
N ALA A 203 -28.45 -45.15 -51.39
CA ALA A 203 -29.77 -45.80 -51.31
C ALA A 203 -29.92 -47.11 -50.50
#